data_AF-A0A954F5A1-F1
#
_entry.id   AF-A0A954F5A1-F1
#
_cell.length_a   1.000
_cell.length_b   1.000
_cell.length_c   1.000
_cell.angle_alpha   90.00
_cell.angle_beta   90.00
_cell.angle_gamma   90.00
#
_symmetry.space_group_name_H-M   'P 1'
#
loop_
_entity.id
_entity.type
_entity.pdbx_description
1 polymer ?
#
loop_
_entity_poly.entity_id
_entity_poly.type
_entity_poly.pdbx_seq_one_letter_code
_entity_poly.pdbx_strand_id
1 'polypeptide(L)'
;MSFTFLEPGWLLLLVAVPALWFFPRPVRGREAVETAILRSLVLSLVVLALAKPASLQADDTSYQVVVVDRSASMEDAAVQRAHALALAMEMACDGNERFVAVEGVGTADSSPLGDGLWRAARSIPAGYPGAVTLVSDGAATDRRWGQAVRELGSRGIPVHTYSVASPADDARIVGLMPLDTAMASARAGATLTLAARIADAPEAFDLILRDGDTELARESFQRTLDAKVTVAEIAFEPKAAGFLPVTLSLESASDLGRSDNDRFETTLAIGPPLKALYVGSRMERGGEALQTLVGPGFQFTEVPASDMLDGGLTPERLADTDLIVLDDTPASAISTEALAAITQAVTQSGTGLFACGGSGAFGPGGWHKTPIEDLLPTEFVQKEEKRDPS
;
A
#
# COMPACT_ATOMS: atom_id res chain seq x y z
N MET A 1 20.58 -27.80 27.22
CA MET A 1 21.45 -26.63 27.48
C MET A 1 22.76 -26.85 26.77
N SER A 2 23.08 -26.02 25.79
CA SER A 2 24.40 -25.99 25.15
C SER A 2 25.17 -24.82 25.72
N PHE A 3 26.41 -25.06 26.14
CA PHE A 3 27.32 -24.01 26.57
C PHE A 3 28.06 -23.49 25.33
N THR A 4 28.07 -22.17 25.14
CA THR A 4 28.80 -21.52 24.06
C THR A 4 29.56 -20.31 24.57
N PHE A 5 30.48 -19.79 23.75
CA PHE A 5 31.16 -18.53 23.97
C PHE A 5 30.71 -17.56 22.88
N LEU A 6 30.20 -16.39 23.25
CA LEU A 6 29.75 -15.39 22.27
C LEU A 6 30.92 -14.76 21.51
N GLU A 7 32.09 -14.71 22.14
CA GLU A 7 33.31 -14.13 21.57
C GLU A 7 34.49 -15.12 21.70
N PRO A 8 34.46 -16.25 20.97
CA PRO A 8 35.43 -17.33 21.16
C PRO A 8 36.87 -16.93 20.79
N GLY A 9 37.05 -15.85 20.02
CA GLY A 9 38.37 -15.33 19.63
C GLY A 9 39.27 -14.96 20.81
N TRP A 10 38.70 -14.51 21.93
CA TRP A 10 39.47 -14.18 23.14
C TRP A 10 40.16 -15.40 23.75
N LEU A 11 39.63 -16.61 23.54
CA LEU A 11 40.22 -17.85 24.05
C LEU A 11 41.63 -18.09 23.48
N LEU A 12 41.98 -17.51 22.32
CA LEU A 12 43.33 -17.57 21.76
C LEU A 12 44.38 -16.94 22.68
N LEU A 13 44.00 -15.98 23.53
CA LEU A 13 44.92 -15.38 24.52
C LEU A 13 45.36 -16.36 25.60
N LEU A 14 44.66 -17.49 25.79
CA LEU A 14 45.11 -18.55 26.70
C LEU A 14 46.46 -19.14 26.26
N VAL A 15 46.80 -19.06 24.97
CA VAL A 15 48.09 -19.51 24.43
C VAL A 15 49.25 -18.65 24.96
N ALA A 16 48.99 -17.42 25.41
CA ALA A 16 50.00 -16.54 26.02
C ALA A 16 50.24 -16.84 27.52
N VAL A 17 49.38 -17.61 28.18
CA VAL A 17 49.50 -17.94 29.62
C VAL A 17 50.82 -18.65 29.95
N PRO A 18 51.29 -19.65 29.17
CA PRO A 18 52.59 -20.29 29.41
C PRO A 18 53.78 -19.33 29.30
N ALA A 19 53.69 -18.28 28.47
CA ALA A 19 54.77 -17.30 28.33
C ALA A 19 55.04 -16.53 29.63
N LEU A 20 54.02 -16.39 30.50
CA LEU A 20 54.18 -15.81 31.84
C LEU A 20 55.15 -16.59 32.73
N TRP A 21 55.40 -17.87 32.42
CA TRP A 21 56.37 -18.73 33.12
C TRP A 21 57.83 -18.47 32.73
N PHE A 22 58.07 -17.80 31.60
CA PHE A 22 59.40 -17.56 31.04
C PHE A 22 59.86 -16.10 31.09
N PHE A 23 58.99 -15.16 31.48
CA PHE A 23 59.38 -13.76 31.68
C PHE A 23 60.32 -13.59 32.90
N PRO A 24 61.36 -12.74 32.83
CA PRO A 24 62.30 -12.53 33.94
C PRO A 24 61.58 -12.01 35.19
N ARG A 25 61.83 -12.65 36.34
CA ARG A 25 61.15 -12.35 37.61
C ARG A 25 62.11 -11.80 38.67
N PRO A 26 61.67 -10.81 39.47
CA PRO A 26 62.46 -10.27 40.59
C PRO A 26 62.48 -11.18 41.82
N VAL A 27 61.61 -12.19 41.89
CA VAL A 27 61.47 -13.12 43.02
C VAL A 27 61.97 -14.52 42.61
N ARG A 28 62.67 -15.24 43.51
CA ARG A 28 63.24 -16.58 43.26
C ARG A 28 62.68 -17.61 44.25
N GLY A 29 62.62 -18.88 43.85
CA GLY A 29 62.15 -19.98 44.70
C GLY A 29 60.63 -20.18 44.69
N ARG A 30 60.07 -20.67 45.82
CA ARG A 30 58.67 -21.10 45.94
C ARG A 30 57.66 -19.97 45.68
N GLU A 31 57.95 -18.76 46.15
CA GLU A 31 57.11 -17.56 45.95
C GLU A 31 56.95 -17.17 44.47
N ALA A 32 57.98 -17.44 43.66
CA ALA A 32 57.93 -17.19 42.23
C ALA A 32 56.96 -18.13 41.50
N VAL A 33 56.84 -19.37 41.98
CA VAL A 33 55.90 -20.38 41.45
C VAL A 33 54.47 -20.04 41.88
N GLU A 34 54.27 -19.69 43.15
CA GLU A 34 52.95 -19.29 43.67
C GLU A 34 52.40 -18.05 42.95
N THR A 35 53.24 -17.04 42.73
CA THR A 35 52.88 -15.83 41.97
C THR A 35 52.57 -16.16 40.49
N ALA A 36 53.29 -17.09 39.88
CA ALA A 36 53.04 -17.53 38.51
C ALA A 36 51.69 -18.22 38.36
N ILE A 37 51.36 -19.10 39.30
CA ILE A 37 50.09 -19.82 39.35
C ILE A 37 48.96 -18.82 39.52
N LEU A 38 49.07 -17.89 40.48
CA LEU A 38 48.07 -16.85 40.69
C LEU A 38 47.87 -15.96 39.45
N ARG A 39 48.95 -15.51 38.79
CA ARG A 39 48.84 -14.72 37.55
C ARG A 39 48.23 -15.52 36.41
N SER A 40 48.58 -16.79 36.28
CA SER A 40 48.02 -17.68 35.25
C SER A 40 46.53 -17.92 35.48
N LEU A 41 46.12 -18.07 36.74
CA LEU A 41 44.72 -18.22 37.14
C LEU A 41 43.93 -16.94 36.85
N VAL A 42 44.43 -15.78 37.29
CA VAL A 42 43.79 -14.48 37.07
C VAL A 42 43.66 -14.19 35.58
N LEU A 43 44.74 -14.36 34.79
CA LEU A 43 44.70 -14.15 33.35
C LEU A 43 43.69 -15.09 32.68
N SER A 44 43.69 -16.37 33.05
CA SER A 44 42.74 -17.35 32.51
C SER A 44 41.28 -16.98 32.83
N LEU A 45 41.00 -16.51 34.05
CA LEU A 45 39.67 -16.05 34.44
C LEU A 45 39.24 -14.79 33.69
N VAL A 46 40.16 -13.84 33.47
CA VAL A 46 39.91 -12.64 32.67
C VAL A 46 39.63 -13.00 31.22
N VAL A 47 40.43 -13.90 30.63
CA VAL A 47 40.21 -14.38 29.26
C VAL A 47 38.89 -15.12 29.13
N LEU A 48 38.54 -15.96 30.11
CA LEU A 48 37.24 -16.65 30.14
C LEU A 48 36.08 -15.65 30.25
N ALA A 49 36.20 -14.62 31.09
CA ALA A 49 35.20 -13.56 31.21
C ALA A 49 35.04 -12.76 29.90
N LEU A 50 36.14 -12.44 29.22
CA LEU A 50 36.14 -11.77 27.91
C LEU A 50 35.51 -12.64 26.81
N ALA A 51 35.68 -13.95 26.88
CA ALA A 51 35.05 -14.89 25.94
C ALA A 51 33.52 -14.98 26.09
N LYS A 52 32.94 -14.37 27.15
CA LYS A 52 31.50 -14.30 27.42
C LYS A 52 30.83 -15.69 27.35
N PRO A 53 31.11 -16.58 28.34
CA PRO A 53 30.42 -17.86 28.45
C PRO A 53 28.91 -17.62 28.59
N ALA A 54 28.14 -18.23 27.70
CA ALA A 54 26.70 -18.14 27.67
C ALA A 54 26.09 -19.54 27.66
N SER A 55 25.03 -19.74 28.44
CA SER A 55 24.18 -20.92 28.34
C SER A 55 23.06 -20.58 27.37
N LEU A 56 22.99 -21.30 26.25
CA LEU A 56 21.85 -21.25 25.35
C LEU A 56 20.83 -22.27 25.82
N GLN A 57 19.66 -21.77 26.20
CA GLN A 57 18.48 -22.56 26.46
C GLN A 57 17.53 -22.31 25.29
N ALA A 58 17.17 -23.39 24.58
CA ALA A 58 16.09 -23.32 23.61
C ALA A 58 14.83 -22.98 24.41
N ASP A 59 14.28 -21.80 24.16
CA ASP A 59 13.02 -21.39 24.73
C ASP A 59 11.93 -21.85 23.75
N ASP A 60 11.39 -23.04 24.01
CA ASP A 60 10.31 -23.62 23.20
C ASP A 60 8.94 -22.97 23.54
N THR A 61 8.96 -21.80 24.20
CA THR A 61 7.74 -21.07 24.54
C THR A 61 7.02 -20.63 23.27
N SER A 62 5.76 -21.02 23.13
CA SER A 62 4.85 -20.49 22.10
C SER A 62 3.85 -19.53 22.72
N TYR A 63 3.32 -18.59 21.93
CA TYR A 63 2.31 -17.63 22.39
C TYR A 63 0.96 -17.90 21.72
N GLN A 64 -0.08 -18.10 22.52
CA GLN A 64 -1.46 -18.25 22.07
C GLN A 64 -2.22 -16.98 22.43
N VAL A 65 -2.54 -16.15 21.44
CA VAL A 65 -3.19 -14.86 21.66
C VAL A 65 -4.63 -14.90 21.18
N VAL A 66 -5.58 -14.53 22.03
CA VAL A 66 -6.99 -14.44 21.66
C VAL A 66 -7.44 -12.98 21.68
N VAL A 67 -8.00 -12.53 20.57
CA VAL A 67 -8.62 -11.21 20.44
C VAL A 67 -10.12 -11.38 20.50
N VAL A 68 -10.76 -10.81 21.52
CA VAL A 68 -12.22 -10.90 21.72
C VAL A 68 -12.85 -9.55 21.43
N ASP A 69 -13.69 -9.53 20.39
CA ASP A 69 -14.54 -8.38 20.07
C ASP A 69 -15.65 -8.23 21.12
N ARG A 70 -15.79 -7.02 21.65
CA ARG A 70 -16.83 -6.64 22.62
C ARG A 70 -17.53 -5.34 22.22
N SER A 71 -17.52 -5.02 20.93
CA SER A 71 -18.30 -3.92 20.35
C SER A 71 -19.81 -4.09 20.64
N ALA A 72 -20.58 -3.02 20.48
CA ALA A 72 -22.04 -3.08 20.53
C ALA A 72 -22.66 -3.96 19.43
N SER A 73 -21.90 -4.32 18.39
CA SER A 73 -22.37 -5.23 17.34
C SER A 73 -22.45 -6.70 17.80
N MET A 74 -21.75 -7.03 18.89
CA MET A 74 -21.79 -8.35 19.52
C MET A 74 -22.97 -8.47 20.49
N GLU A 75 -23.92 -9.34 20.19
CA GLU A 75 -25.00 -9.69 21.14
C GLU A 75 -24.44 -10.30 22.43
N ASP A 76 -25.14 -10.19 23.56
CA ASP A 76 -24.68 -10.76 24.84
C ASP A 76 -24.38 -12.26 24.76
N ALA A 77 -25.19 -13.02 24.01
CA ALA A 77 -24.96 -14.44 23.77
C ALA A 77 -23.72 -14.70 22.90
N ALA A 78 -23.37 -13.78 22.00
CA ALA A 78 -22.15 -13.83 21.19
C ALA A 78 -20.91 -13.55 22.05
N VAL A 79 -20.97 -12.51 22.90
CA VAL A 79 -19.90 -12.16 23.85
C VAL A 79 -19.66 -13.31 24.84
N GLN A 80 -20.72 -13.92 25.38
CA GLN A 80 -20.59 -15.08 26.28
C GLN A 80 -19.91 -16.28 25.61
N ARG A 81 -20.26 -16.58 24.35
CA ARG A 81 -19.60 -17.63 23.55
C ARG A 81 -18.13 -17.31 23.30
N ALA A 82 -17.81 -16.05 22.99
CA ALA A 82 -16.45 -15.62 22.75
C ALA A 82 -15.57 -15.74 24.01
N HIS A 83 -16.11 -15.32 25.16
CA HIS A 83 -15.43 -15.48 26.45
C HIS A 83 -15.26 -16.96 26.84
N ALA A 84 -16.28 -17.79 26.62
CA ALA A 84 -16.18 -19.23 26.88
C ALA A 84 -15.10 -19.91 26.00
N LEU A 85 -14.97 -19.48 24.74
CA LEU A 85 -13.92 -19.95 23.84
C LEU A 85 -12.54 -19.51 24.30
N ALA A 86 -12.37 -18.24 24.70
CA ALA A 86 -11.11 -17.74 25.23
C ALA A 86 -10.66 -18.52 26.47
N LEU A 87 -11.58 -18.80 27.41
CA LEU A 87 -11.32 -19.59 28.60
C LEU A 87 -10.95 -21.05 28.24
N ALA A 88 -11.65 -21.65 27.28
CA ALA A 88 -11.33 -23.00 26.82
C ALA A 88 -9.93 -23.08 26.19
N MET A 89 -9.52 -22.05 25.44
CA MET A 89 -8.17 -21.95 24.89
C MET A 89 -7.10 -21.78 25.96
N GLU A 90 -7.36 -20.94 26.97
CA GLU A 90 -6.47 -20.80 28.13
C GLU A 90 -6.27 -22.13 28.87
N MET A 91 -7.35 -22.87 29.09
CA MET A 91 -7.30 -24.19 29.73
C MET A 91 -6.64 -25.28 28.88
N ALA A 92 -6.64 -25.12 27.55
CA ALA A 92 -6.03 -26.06 26.61
C ALA A 92 -4.53 -25.79 26.38
N CYS A 93 -4.01 -24.65 26.85
CA CYS A 93 -2.60 -24.33 26.72
C CYS A 93 -1.73 -25.32 27.50
N ASP A 94 -0.74 -25.89 26.83
CA ASP A 94 0.26 -26.75 27.47
C ASP A 94 1.26 -25.92 28.30
N GLY A 95 2.08 -26.57 29.13
CA GLY A 95 3.02 -25.89 30.03
C GLY A 95 4.10 -25.02 29.38
N ASN A 96 4.32 -25.17 28.06
CA ASN A 96 5.23 -24.33 27.27
C ASN A 96 4.48 -23.25 26.47
N GLU A 97 3.17 -23.15 26.56
CA GLU A 97 2.40 -22.13 25.86
C GLU A 97 2.06 -20.98 26.81
N ARG A 98 2.20 -19.75 26.34
CA ARG A 98 1.76 -18.54 27.04
C ARG A 98 0.49 -18.01 26.42
N PHE A 99 -0.58 -18.05 27.20
CA PHE A 99 -1.85 -17.46 26.82
C PHE A 99 -1.88 -15.95 27.05
N VAL A 100 -2.40 -15.19 26.09
CA VAL A 100 -2.67 -13.76 26.23
C VAL A 100 -4.07 -13.45 25.68
N ALA A 101 -4.95 -12.91 26.52
CA ALA A 101 -6.23 -12.38 26.08
C ALA A 101 -6.13 -10.86 25.82
N VAL A 102 -6.50 -10.45 24.61
CA VAL A 102 -6.73 -9.05 24.24
C VAL A 102 -8.24 -8.83 24.24
N GLU A 103 -8.76 -8.47 25.41
CA GLU A 103 -10.18 -8.17 25.58
C GLU A 103 -10.50 -6.69 25.34
N GLY A 104 -11.77 -6.42 25.05
CA GLY A 104 -12.31 -5.05 25.02
C GLY A 104 -11.88 -4.29 23.77
N VAL A 105 -11.77 -4.98 22.63
CA VAL A 105 -11.62 -4.33 21.34
C VAL A 105 -13.01 -3.82 20.94
N GLY A 106 -13.21 -2.49 21.06
CA GLY A 106 -14.49 -1.85 20.76
C GLY A 106 -15.02 -0.94 21.87
N THR A 107 -15.89 -0.02 21.47
CA THR A 107 -16.73 0.80 22.36
C THR A 107 -18.20 0.63 21.96
N ALA A 108 -19.11 1.36 22.61
CA ALA A 108 -20.51 1.42 22.18
C ALA A 108 -20.66 1.81 20.69
N ASP A 109 -19.77 2.68 20.19
CA ASP A 109 -19.90 3.31 18.87
C ASP A 109 -18.80 2.87 17.87
N SER A 110 -17.95 1.89 18.21
CA SER A 110 -16.86 1.46 17.31
C SER A 110 -16.39 0.02 17.55
N SER A 111 -15.93 -0.65 16.50
CA SER A 111 -15.23 -1.94 16.55
C SER A 111 -13.87 -1.86 15.81
N PRO A 112 -12.81 -1.33 16.46
CA PRO A 112 -11.50 -1.16 15.85
C PRO A 112 -10.69 -2.47 15.90
N LEU A 113 -11.16 -3.50 15.20
CA LEU A 113 -10.51 -4.82 15.15
C LEU A 113 -9.05 -4.77 14.73
N GLY A 114 -8.67 -3.81 13.87
CA GLY A 114 -7.29 -3.58 13.48
C GLY A 114 -6.39 -3.22 14.67
N ASP A 115 -6.86 -2.39 15.60
CA ASP A 115 -6.11 -2.05 16.81
C ASP A 115 -6.01 -3.26 17.76
N GLY A 116 -7.04 -4.09 17.82
CA GLY A 116 -7.03 -5.37 18.54
C GLY A 116 -5.94 -6.32 18.03
N LEU A 117 -5.86 -6.49 16.70
CA LEU A 117 -4.83 -7.29 16.06
C LEU A 117 -3.41 -6.70 16.25
N TRP A 118 -3.27 -5.37 16.23
CA TRP A 118 -2.00 -4.71 16.54
C TRP A 118 -1.54 -4.97 17.98
N ARG A 119 -2.47 -4.92 18.94
CA ARG A 119 -2.18 -5.27 20.35
C ARG A 119 -1.77 -6.75 20.45
N ALA A 120 -2.46 -7.63 19.74
CA ALA A 120 -2.11 -9.06 19.69
C ALA A 120 -0.71 -9.27 19.13
N ALA A 121 -0.35 -8.63 18.01
CA ALA A 121 0.98 -8.72 17.42
C ALA A 121 2.10 -8.30 18.39
N ARG A 122 1.86 -7.24 19.18
CA ARG A 122 2.81 -6.74 20.19
C ARG A 122 2.91 -7.62 21.43
N SER A 123 1.89 -8.42 21.72
CA SER A 123 1.92 -9.35 22.85
C SER A 123 2.83 -10.56 22.61
N ILE A 124 3.13 -10.87 21.34
CA ILE A 124 4.07 -11.92 20.95
C ILE A 124 5.46 -11.28 20.79
N PRO A 125 6.47 -11.63 21.61
CA PRO A 125 7.81 -11.08 21.46
C PRO A 125 8.47 -11.46 20.11
N ALA A 126 9.43 -10.65 19.66
CA ALA A 126 10.16 -10.94 18.43
C ALA A 126 10.97 -12.23 18.55
N GLY A 127 10.94 -13.07 17.50
CA GLY A 127 11.64 -14.35 17.46
C GLY A 127 10.91 -15.53 18.12
N TYR A 128 9.78 -15.28 18.78
CA TYR A 128 8.96 -16.34 19.36
C TYR A 128 7.85 -16.79 18.39
N PRO A 129 7.57 -18.11 18.32
CA PRO A 129 6.42 -18.62 17.59
C PRO A 129 5.11 -18.31 18.34
N GLY A 130 4.00 -18.31 17.63
CA GLY A 130 2.69 -18.16 18.23
C GLY A 130 1.57 -18.23 17.21
N ALA A 131 0.35 -18.06 17.68
CA ALA A 131 -0.86 -17.94 16.86
C ALA A 131 -1.79 -16.88 17.45
N VAL A 132 -2.56 -16.22 16.59
CA VAL A 132 -3.57 -15.25 16.99
C VAL A 132 -4.94 -15.78 16.58
N THR A 133 -5.90 -15.85 17.50
CA THR A 133 -7.30 -16.19 17.21
C THR A 133 -8.18 -14.96 17.41
N LEU A 134 -8.80 -14.47 16.34
CA LEU A 134 -9.78 -13.39 16.37
C LEU A 134 -11.19 -13.96 16.50
N VAL A 135 -11.90 -13.56 17.55
CA VAL A 135 -13.31 -13.90 17.78
C VAL A 135 -14.15 -12.64 17.60
N SER A 136 -14.90 -12.57 16.50
CA SER A 136 -15.67 -11.38 16.12
C SER A 136 -16.82 -11.74 15.18
N ASP A 137 -17.80 -10.86 15.07
CA ASP A 137 -18.85 -10.89 14.05
C ASP A 137 -18.37 -10.37 12.67
N GLY A 138 -17.15 -9.83 12.60
CA GLY A 138 -16.57 -9.30 11.37
C GLY A 138 -17.05 -7.90 11.00
N ALA A 139 -17.77 -7.20 11.88
CA ALA A 139 -18.25 -5.84 11.69
C ALA A 139 -17.20 -4.79 12.13
N ALA A 140 -15.97 -4.90 11.61
CA ALA A 140 -14.91 -3.95 11.91
C ALA A 140 -15.26 -2.55 11.39
N THR A 141 -15.19 -1.54 12.25
CA THR A 141 -15.38 -0.13 11.86
C THR A 141 -14.06 0.52 11.41
N ASP A 142 -12.92 -0.17 11.57
CA ASP A 142 -11.62 0.28 11.09
C ASP A 142 -11.05 -0.62 9.97
N ARG A 143 -10.18 -0.07 9.12
CA ARG A 143 -9.53 -0.79 8.01
C ARG A 143 -8.03 -1.03 8.21
N ARG A 144 -7.51 -0.88 9.44
CA ARG A 144 -6.07 -1.04 9.71
C ARG A 144 -5.65 -2.50 9.95
N TRP A 145 -6.61 -3.41 10.04
CA TRP A 145 -6.37 -4.85 10.22
C TRP A 145 -5.48 -5.45 9.12
N GLY A 146 -5.55 -4.96 7.88
CA GLY A 146 -4.72 -5.47 6.79
C GLY A 146 -3.21 -5.28 7.02
N GLN A 147 -2.80 -4.19 7.69
CA GLN A 147 -1.39 -3.99 8.08
C GLN A 147 -0.99 -4.93 9.20
N ALA A 148 -1.84 -5.08 10.23
CA ALA A 148 -1.58 -5.97 11.36
C ALA A 148 -1.46 -7.44 10.93
N VAL A 149 -2.36 -7.91 10.04
CA VAL A 149 -2.31 -9.27 9.49
C VAL A 149 -1.05 -9.49 8.65
N ARG A 150 -0.63 -8.50 7.84
CA ARG A 150 0.63 -8.60 7.09
C ARG A 150 1.86 -8.68 7.99
N GLU A 151 1.88 -7.95 9.11
CA GLU A 151 2.97 -8.04 10.09
C GLU A 151 3.00 -9.41 10.78
N LEU A 152 1.85 -9.92 11.22
CA LEU A 152 1.76 -11.26 11.80
C LEU A 152 2.22 -12.32 10.79
N GLY A 153 1.77 -12.21 9.54
CA GLY A 153 2.16 -13.09 8.45
C GLY A 153 3.65 -13.04 8.10
N SER A 154 4.28 -11.85 8.10
CA SER A 154 5.73 -11.71 7.84
C SER A 154 6.59 -12.33 8.95
N ARG A 155 6.02 -12.48 10.15
CA ARG A 155 6.62 -13.18 11.28
C ARG A 155 6.28 -14.67 11.32
N GLY A 156 5.52 -15.19 10.36
CA GLY A 156 5.07 -16.59 10.33
C GLY A 156 4.02 -16.93 11.39
N ILE A 157 3.32 -15.93 11.94
CA ILE A 157 2.30 -16.09 12.98
C ILE A 157 0.93 -16.19 12.29
N PRO A 158 0.26 -17.35 12.30
CA PRO A 158 -1.06 -17.50 11.71
C PRO A 158 -2.12 -16.68 12.48
N VAL A 159 -3.09 -16.17 11.72
CA VAL A 159 -4.31 -15.55 12.26
C VAL A 159 -5.50 -16.44 11.96
N HIS A 160 -6.07 -17.05 12.98
CA HIS A 160 -7.31 -17.82 12.92
C HIS A 160 -8.50 -16.90 13.20
N THR A 161 -9.63 -17.16 12.56
CA THR A 161 -10.87 -16.39 12.77
C THR A 161 -11.97 -17.32 13.22
N TYR A 162 -12.62 -17.00 14.33
CA TYR A 162 -13.86 -17.60 14.77
C TYR A 162 -14.98 -16.58 14.58
N SER A 163 -15.81 -16.80 13.56
CA SER A 163 -16.94 -15.92 13.26
C SER A 163 -18.09 -16.19 14.23
N VAL A 164 -18.55 -15.13 14.89
CA VAL A 164 -19.80 -15.16 15.65
C VAL A 164 -20.91 -14.62 14.75
N ALA A 165 -22.06 -15.30 14.68
CA ALA A 165 -23.11 -14.93 13.74
C ALA A 165 -23.58 -13.48 13.95
N SER A 166 -23.52 -12.68 12.89
CA SER A 166 -24.21 -11.38 12.82
C SER A 166 -25.71 -11.59 12.59
N PRO A 167 -26.57 -10.63 12.99
CA PRO A 167 -27.96 -10.61 12.56
C PRO A 167 -28.04 -10.66 11.03
N ALA A 168 -29.05 -11.36 10.49
CA ALA A 168 -29.20 -11.57 9.05
C ALA A 168 -29.55 -10.29 8.27
N ASP A 169 -30.00 -9.25 8.97
CA ASP A 169 -30.57 -8.01 8.40
C ASP A 169 -29.80 -6.76 8.87
N ASP A 170 -28.46 -6.80 8.79
CA ASP A 170 -27.58 -5.67 9.17
C ASP A 170 -26.75 -5.23 7.95
N ALA A 171 -27.30 -4.26 7.22
CA ALA A 171 -26.69 -3.73 6.01
C ALA A 171 -25.41 -2.98 6.36
N ARG A 172 -24.31 -3.23 5.63
CA ARG A 172 -23.01 -2.64 5.99
C ARG A 172 -22.13 -2.35 4.80
N ILE A 173 -21.50 -1.18 4.81
CA ILE A 173 -20.52 -0.81 3.80
C ILE A 173 -19.16 -1.42 4.16
N VAL A 174 -18.76 -2.48 3.46
CA VAL A 174 -17.50 -3.21 3.72
C VAL A 174 -16.32 -2.70 2.90
N GLY A 175 -16.58 -2.01 1.78
CA GLY A 175 -15.58 -1.60 0.81
C GLY A 175 -15.92 -0.27 0.15
N LEU A 176 -14.89 0.55 -0.11
CA LEU A 176 -14.99 1.68 -1.05
C LEU A 176 -13.64 1.77 -1.77
N MET A 177 -13.65 1.54 -3.08
CA MET A 177 -12.44 1.51 -3.89
C MET A 177 -12.69 2.22 -5.23
N PRO A 178 -11.70 2.96 -5.77
CA PRO A 178 -11.77 3.43 -7.15
C PRO A 178 -11.94 2.23 -8.10
N LEU A 179 -12.87 2.33 -9.05
CA LEU A 179 -13.10 1.26 -10.04
C LEU A 179 -12.01 1.26 -11.12
N ASP A 180 -11.61 2.44 -11.57
CA ASP A 180 -10.57 2.64 -12.58
C ASP A 180 -9.15 2.55 -12.01
N THR A 181 -8.83 1.37 -11.45
CA THR A 181 -7.48 1.05 -10.96
C THR A 181 -6.43 0.91 -12.07
N ALA A 182 -6.85 0.90 -13.34
CA ALA A 182 -5.95 0.57 -14.44
C ALA A 182 -5.00 1.71 -14.83
N MET A 183 -5.39 3.00 -14.84
CA MET A 183 -4.47 4.10 -15.23
C MET A 183 -4.79 5.51 -14.68
N ALA A 184 -5.81 5.70 -13.84
CA ALA A 184 -6.10 7.01 -13.24
C ALA A 184 -5.92 6.94 -11.73
N SER A 185 -4.79 7.45 -11.22
CA SER A 185 -4.82 8.06 -9.89
C SER A 185 -6.00 9.03 -9.89
N ALA A 186 -6.86 9.04 -8.86
CA ALA A 186 -7.94 10.02 -8.80
C ALA A 186 -7.35 11.42 -9.01
N ARG A 187 -7.91 12.24 -9.93
CA ARG A 187 -7.38 13.59 -10.21
C ARG A 187 -8.45 14.64 -10.03
N ALA A 188 -8.02 15.84 -9.64
CA ALA A 188 -8.87 17.00 -9.64
C ALA A 188 -9.38 17.28 -11.06
N GLY A 189 -10.67 17.55 -11.21
CA GLY A 189 -11.33 17.85 -12.47
C GLY A 189 -11.66 16.65 -13.36
N ALA A 190 -11.35 15.43 -12.92
CA ALA A 190 -11.73 14.20 -13.61
C ALA A 190 -12.82 13.47 -12.83
N THR A 191 -13.82 12.93 -13.53
CA THR A 191 -14.85 12.09 -12.90
C THR A 191 -14.20 10.84 -12.30
N LEU A 192 -14.41 10.63 -11.00
CA LEU A 192 -13.95 9.48 -10.25
C LEU A 192 -15.13 8.58 -9.91
N THR A 193 -15.09 7.35 -10.43
CA THR A 193 -16.08 6.31 -10.09
C THR A 193 -15.54 5.44 -8.95
N LEU A 194 -16.30 5.38 -7.87
CA LEU A 194 -16.01 4.55 -6.71
C LEU A 194 -16.98 3.37 -6.64
N ALA A 195 -16.44 2.17 -6.46
CA ALA A 195 -17.20 0.97 -6.18
C ALA A 195 -17.35 0.78 -4.67
N ALA A 196 -18.58 0.97 -4.18
CA ALA A 196 -18.99 0.62 -2.83
C ALA A 196 -19.37 -0.86 -2.77
N ARG A 197 -18.78 -1.60 -1.83
CA ARG A 197 -19.18 -2.97 -1.52
C ARG A 197 -20.05 -2.96 -0.28
N ILE A 198 -21.27 -3.43 -0.40
CA ILE A 198 -22.28 -3.39 0.65
C ILE A 198 -22.71 -4.83 0.93
N ALA A 199 -22.53 -5.30 2.15
CA ALA A 199 -23.05 -6.59 2.55
C ALA A 199 -24.49 -6.44 3.04
N ASP A 200 -25.33 -7.42 2.70
CA ASP A 200 -26.74 -7.49 3.12
C ASP A 200 -27.52 -6.21 2.76
N ALA A 201 -27.22 -5.63 1.58
CA ALA A 201 -27.84 -4.39 1.11
C ALA A 201 -29.36 -4.55 0.91
N PRO A 202 -30.17 -3.53 1.24
CA PRO A 202 -31.61 -3.58 1.07
C PRO A 202 -32.00 -3.57 -0.43
N GLU A 203 -33.29 -3.81 -0.71
CA GLU A 203 -33.80 -3.84 -2.08
C GLU A 203 -33.68 -2.48 -2.79
N ALA A 204 -33.89 -1.38 -2.07
CA ALA A 204 -33.72 -0.02 -2.56
C ALA A 204 -32.95 0.81 -1.54
N PHE A 205 -31.96 1.58 -2.00
CA PHE A 205 -31.14 2.44 -1.14
C PHE A 205 -30.49 3.56 -1.92
N ASP A 206 -30.11 4.61 -1.20
CA ASP A 206 -29.27 5.70 -1.68
C ASP A 206 -27.87 5.56 -1.11
N LEU A 207 -26.87 5.83 -1.94
CA LEU A 207 -25.50 6.09 -1.49
C LEU A 207 -25.21 7.58 -1.58
N ILE A 208 -24.62 8.11 -0.53
CA ILE A 208 -24.29 9.54 -0.45
C ILE A 208 -22.86 9.69 -0.01
N LEU A 209 -22.06 10.33 -0.86
CA LEU A 209 -20.67 10.64 -0.58
C LEU A 209 -20.57 12.08 -0.06
N ARG A 210 -19.95 12.28 1.10
CA ARG A 210 -19.78 13.59 1.74
C ARG A 210 -18.32 13.88 2.07
N ASP A 211 -17.95 15.16 2.02
CA ASP A 211 -16.75 15.73 2.66
C ASP A 211 -17.22 16.62 3.82
N GLY A 212 -17.09 16.12 5.04
CA GLY A 212 -17.75 16.70 6.22
C GLY A 212 -19.26 16.80 6.00
N ASP A 213 -19.79 18.02 6.02
CA ASP A 213 -21.22 18.31 5.79
C ASP A 213 -21.57 18.53 4.31
N THR A 214 -20.59 18.56 3.41
CA THR A 214 -20.81 18.84 1.99
C THR A 214 -21.12 17.56 1.23
N GLU A 215 -22.31 17.46 0.65
CA GLU A 215 -22.66 16.38 -0.28
C GLU A 215 -21.89 16.53 -1.60
N LEU A 216 -21.05 15.53 -1.92
CA LEU A 216 -20.27 15.47 -3.14
C LEU A 216 -21.03 14.77 -4.26
N ALA A 217 -21.76 13.70 -3.92
CA ALA A 217 -22.59 12.93 -4.84
C ALA A 217 -23.67 12.14 -4.10
N ARG A 218 -24.75 11.83 -4.80
CA ARG A 218 -25.84 10.96 -4.35
C ARG A 218 -26.31 10.12 -5.53
N GLU A 219 -26.45 8.82 -5.31
CA GLU A 219 -26.94 7.87 -6.30
C GLU A 219 -27.96 6.92 -5.67
N SER A 220 -29.04 6.65 -6.40
CA SER A 220 -30.11 5.75 -5.96
C SER A 220 -30.01 4.40 -6.68
N PHE A 221 -30.11 3.31 -5.92
CA PHE A 221 -29.97 1.95 -6.42
C PHE A 221 -31.21 1.13 -6.14
N GLN A 222 -31.49 0.21 -7.07
CA GLN A 222 -32.37 -0.93 -6.85
C GLN A 222 -31.56 -2.20 -7.04
N ARG A 223 -31.55 -3.05 -6.02
CA ARG A 223 -30.79 -4.30 -5.99
C ARG A 223 -31.41 -5.28 -6.99
N THR A 224 -30.60 -5.73 -7.96
CA THR A 224 -31.05 -6.63 -9.03
C THR A 224 -30.89 -8.11 -8.72
N LEU A 225 -29.98 -8.48 -7.80
CA LEU A 225 -29.78 -9.84 -7.33
C LEU A 225 -29.74 -9.88 -5.81
N ASP A 226 -30.35 -10.93 -5.23
CA ASP A 226 -30.20 -11.26 -3.81
C ASP A 226 -28.83 -11.89 -3.55
N ALA A 227 -27.80 -11.05 -3.62
CA ALA A 227 -26.44 -11.40 -3.29
C ALA A 227 -26.12 -10.91 -1.88
N LYS A 228 -25.38 -11.73 -1.13
CA LYS A 228 -24.87 -11.35 0.20
C LYS A 228 -23.97 -10.10 0.16
N VAL A 229 -23.36 -9.81 -1.00
CA VAL A 229 -22.60 -8.58 -1.23
C VAL A 229 -23.05 -7.97 -2.56
N THR A 230 -23.50 -6.73 -2.49
CA THR A 230 -23.84 -5.87 -3.62
C THR A 230 -22.69 -4.92 -3.90
N VAL A 231 -22.38 -4.68 -5.18
CA VAL A 231 -21.45 -3.63 -5.60
C VAL A 231 -22.26 -2.53 -6.25
N ALA A 232 -22.14 -1.31 -5.72
CA ALA A 232 -22.83 -0.12 -6.21
C ALA A 232 -21.79 0.96 -6.55
N GLU A 233 -21.99 1.65 -7.66
CA GLU A 233 -21.02 2.60 -8.22
C GLU A 233 -21.49 4.03 -8.02
N ILE A 234 -20.70 4.86 -7.36
CA ILE A 234 -20.97 6.29 -7.17
C ILE A 234 -19.87 7.10 -7.83
N ALA A 235 -20.26 8.07 -8.67
CA ALA A 235 -19.35 8.93 -9.40
C ALA A 235 -19.40 10.37 -8.88
N PHE A 236 -18.25 11.03 -8.79
CA PHE A 236 -18.16 12.45 -8.47
C PHE A 236 -16.90 13.06 -9.09
N GLU A 237 -16.85 14.39 -9.19
CA GLU A 237 -15.70 15.11 -9.71
C GLU A 237 -14.97 15.85 -8.57
N PRO A 238 -13.76 15.41 -8.15
CA PRO A 238 -12.97 16.11 -7.16
C PRO A 238 -12.54 17.49 -7.69
N LYS A 239 -12.67 18.55 -6.90
CA LYS A 239 -12.36 19.93 -7.36
C LYS A 239 -10.90 20.35 -7.14
N ALA A 240 -10.20 19.69 -6.23
CA ALA A 240 -8.84 20.05 -5.82
C ALA A 240 -7.99 18.81 -5.54
N ALA A 241 -6.69 18.93 -5.76
CA ALA A 241 -5.72 17.91 -5.41
C ALA A 241 -5.44 17.93 -3.90
N GLY A 242 -5.06 16.77 -3.35
CA GLY A 242 -4.75 16.59 -1.94
C GLY A 242 -5.38 15.32 -1.38
N PHE A 243 -5.42 15.25 -0.05
CA PHE A 243 -6.09 14.18 0.67
C PHE A 243 -7.51 14.63 1.01
N LEU A 244 -8.50 14.03 0.36
CA LEU A 244 -9.91 14.33 0.54
C LEU A 244 -10.52 13.33 1.53
N PRO A 245 -10.79 13.70 2.79
CA PRO A 245 -11.57 12.86 3.69
C PRO A 245 -12.98 12.73 3.12
N VAL A 246 -13.48 11.50 3.05
CA VAL A 246 -14.82 11.23 2.56
C VAL A 246 -15.55 10.26 3.48
N THR A 247 -16.85 10.50 3.56
CA THR A 247 -17.81 9.67 4.29
C THR A 247 -18.85 9.20 3.29
N LEU A 248 -18.93 7.90 3.07
CA LEU A 248 -20.02 7.28 2.33
C LEU A 248 -21.09 6.84 3.32
N SER A 249 -22.34 7.23 3.09
CA SER A 249 -23.48 6.75 3.89
C SER A 249 -24.51 6.02 3.03
N LEU A 250 -25.12 5.01 3.62
CA LEU A 250 -26.25 4.25 3.11
C LEU A 250 -27.54 4.83 3.71
N GLU A 251 -28.50 5.24 2.89
CA GLU A 251 -29.83 5.65 3.32
C GLU A 251 -30.89 4.74 2.67
N SER A 252 -31.91 4.32 3.40
CA SER A 252 -33.03 3.53 2.86
C SER A 252 -34.31 3.80 3.63
N ALA A 253 -35.45 3.49 3.01
CA ALA A 253 -36.75 3.49 3.67
C ALA A 253 -36.97 2.24 4.54
N SER A 254 -36.26 1.14 4.26
CA SER A 254 -36.23 -0.05 5.12
C SER A 254 -35.27 0.15 6.29
N ASP A 255 -35.52 -0.57 7.39
CA ASP A 255 -34.57 -0.67 8.48
C ASP A 255 -33.27 -1.30 7.98
N LEU A 256 -32.14 -0.63 8.24
CA LEU A 256 -30.80 -1.09 7.86
C LEU A 256 -30.14 -1.91 8.98
N GLY A 257 -30.80 -2.02 10.14
CA GLY A 257 -30.25 -2.65 11.32
C GLY A 257 -29.51 -1.62 12.16
N ARG A 258 -28.17 -1.65 12.16
CA ARG A 258 -27.37 -0.77 13.02
C ARG A 258 -26.89 0.46 12.27
N SER A 259 -27.27 1.64 12.77
CA SER A 259 -26.89 2.93 12.19
C SER A 259 -25.39 3.15 12.04
N ASP A 260 -24.56 2.50 12.86
CA ASP A 260 -23.10 2.63 12.80
C ASP A 260 -22.50 1.91 11.58
N ASN A 261 -23.21 0.93 11.01
CA ASN A 261 -22.79 0.17 9.83
C ASN A 261 -23.17 0.84 8.51
N ASP A 262 -24.08 1.81 8.57
CA ASP A 262 -24.56 2.57 7.43
C ASP A 262 -23.55 3.59 6.93
N ARG A 263 -22.46 3.83 7.68
CA ARG A 263 -21.44 4.83 7.36
C ARG A 263 -20.07 4.20 7.15
N PHE A 264 -19.35 4.74 6.16
CA PHE A 264 -17.99 4.34 5.84
C PHE A 264 -17.07 5.53 5.60
N GLU A 265 -16.05 5.67 6.44
CA GLU A 265 -15.10 6.80 6.41
C GLU A 265 -13.75 6.37 5.83
N THR A 266 -13.20 7.17 4.91
CA THR A 266 -11.87 6.96 4.34
C THR A 266 -11.28 8.28 3.83
N THR A 267 -10.03 8.25 3.38
CA THR A 267 -9.38 9.39 2.73
C THR A 267 -8.97 9.00 1.31
N LEU A 268 -9.39 9.79 0.33
CA LEU A 268 -9.01 9.62 -1.07
C LEU A 268 -7.77 10.49 -1.37
N ALA A 269 -6.78 9.91 -2.03
CA ALA A 269 -5.62 10.65 -2.51
C ALA A 269 -5.91 11.17 -3.93
N ILE A 270 -6.12 12.47 -4.06
CA ILE A 270 -6.44 13.15 -5.31
C ILE A 270 -5.19 13.83 -5.84
N GLY A 271 -4.71 13.41 -7.02
CA GLY A 271 -3.62 14.05 -7.75
C GLY A 271 -4.04 15.34 -8.46
N PRO A 272 -3.07 16.16 -8.90
CA PRO A 272 -3.35 17.31 -9.75
C PRO A 272 -3.87 16.88 -11.12
N PRO A 273 -4.49 17.81 -11.89
CA PRO A 273 -4.80 17.59 -13.31
C PRO A 273 -3.58 17.12 -14.10
N LEU A 274 -3.81 16.36 -15.18
CA LEU A 274 -2.76 15.91 -16.09
C LEU A 274 -2.18 17.08 -16.88
N LYS A 275 -0.87 17.28 -16.81
CA LYS A 275 -0.18 18.33 -17.54
C LYS A 275 0.04 17.88 -18.99
N ALA A 276 -0.65 18.53 -19.92
CA ALA A 276 -0.57 18.23 -21.34
C ALA A 276 0.12 19.37 -22.10
N LEU A 277 1.18 19.05 -22.84
CA LEU A 277 1.78 19.97 -23.80
C LEU A 277 1.08 19.83 -25.15
N TYR A 278 0.53 20.93 -25.64
CA TYR A 278 -0.07 21.01 -26.96
C TYR A 278 0.94 21.54 -27.98
N VAL A 279 1.21 20.72 -28.98
CA VAL A 279 2.17 20.96 -30.05
C VAL A 279 1.40 20.95 -31.37
N GLY A 280 0.94 22.11 -31.81
CA GLY A 280 0.13 22.23 -33.01
C GLY A 280 -0.06 23.67 -33.43
N SER A 281 -0.10 23.90 -34.74
CA SER A 281 -0.33 25.24 -35.32
C SER A 281 -1.56 25.31 -36.23
N ARG A 282 -2.30 24.21 -36.35
CA ARG A 282 -3.46 24.11 -37.26
C ARG A 282 -4.63 25.00 -36.82
N MET A 283 -4.87 25.07 -35.52
CA MET A 283 -5.93 25.88 -34.92
C MET A 283 -5.33 26.89 -33.95
N GLU A 284 -5.75 28.14 -34.08
CA GLU A 284 -5.43 29.17 -33.09
C GLU A 284 -6.07 28.78 -31.74
N ARG A 285 -5.27 28.74 -30.67
CA ARG A 285 -5.70 28.33 -29.32
C ARG A 285 -6.23 26.89 -29.25
N GLY A 286 -5.67 25.99 -30.05
CA GLY A 286 -6.10 24.59 -30.11
C GLY A 286 -5.97 23.85 -28.77
N GLY A 287 -4.98 24.19 -27.95
CA GLY A 287 -4.82 23.62 -26.61
C GLY A 287 -5.97 24.01 -25.68
N GLU A 288 -6.45 25.26 -25.77
CA GLU A 288 -7.60 25.73 -25.00
C GLU A 288 -8.93 25.11 -25.47
N ALA A 289 -9.06 24.86 -26.78
CA ALA A 289 -10.21 24.16 -27.33
C ALA A 289 -10.26 22.71 -26.81
N LEU A 290 -9.12 22.02 -26.78
CA LEU A 290 -9.00 20.68 -26.19
C LEU A 290 -9.29 20.70 -24.69
N GLN A 291 -8.73 21.65 -23.95
CA GLN A 291 -9.01 21.86 -22.52
C GLN A 291 -10.51 21.97 -22.23
N THR A 292 -11.23 22.73 -23.07
CA THR A 292 -12.69 22.91 -22.95
C THR A 292 -13.44 21.60 -23.22
N LEU A 293 -12.96 20.80 -24.18
CA LEU A 293 -13.57 19.54 -24.59
C LEU A 293 -13.40 18.42 -23.55
N VAL A 294 -12.18 18.26 -23.03
CA VAL A 294 -11.84 17.16 -22.10
C VAL A 294 -12.05 17.52 -20.63
N GLY A 295 -12.28 18.81 -20.34
CA GLY A 295 -12.57 19.30 -19.00
C GLY A 295 -11.32 19.55 -18.13
N PRO A 296 -11.53 19.94 -16.87
CA PRO A 296 -10.48 20.43 -15.97
C PRO A 296 -9.52 19.34 -15.46
N GLY A 297 -9.77 18.06 -15.75
CA GLY A 297 -8.87 16.94 -15.44
C GLY A 297 -7.55 16.98 -16.20
N PHE A 298 -7.46 17.82 -17.24
CA PHE A 298 -6.24 18.14 -17.95
C PHE A 298 -5.85 19.60 -17.74
N GLN A 299 -4.58 19.91 -17.90
CA GLN A 299 -4.05 21.26 -17.94
C GLN A 299 -3.20 21.39 -19.20
N PHE A 300 -3.77 22.00 -20.25
CA PHE A 300 -3.06 22.22 -21.50
C PHE A 300 -2.17 23.45 -21.46
N THR A 301 -0.94 23.30 -21.93
CA THR A 301 -0.01 24.41 -22.18
C THR A 301 0.44 24.34 -23.63
N GLU A 302 0.24 25.43 -24.38
CA GLU A 302 0.67 25.51 -25.77
C GLU A 302 2.18 25.71 -25.87
N VAL A 303 2.79 25.04 -26.83
CA VAL A 303 4.21 25.21 -27.15
C VAL A 303 4.32 26.23 -28.29
N PRO A 304 4.99 27.38 -28.09
CA PRO A 304 5.27 28.33 -29.15
C PRO A 304 6.08 27.69 -30.27
N ALA A 305 5.80 28.04 -31.52
CA ALA A 305 6.53 27.51 -32.68
C ALA A 305 8.04 27.79 -32.61
N SER A 306 8.45 28.93 -32.02
CA SER A 306 9.87 29.23 -31.76
C SER A 306 10.53 28.20 -30.88
N ASP A 307 9.86 27.75 -29.82
CA ASP A 307 10.41 26.78 -28.87
C ASP A 307 10.61 25.41 -29.51
N MET A 308 9.82 25.10 -30.55
CA MET A 308 9.96 23.86 -31.31
C MET A 308 11.16 23.90 -32.25
N LEU A 309 11.39 25.06 -32.89
CA LEU A 309 12.44 25.28 -33.89
C LEU A 309 13.81 25.59 -33.27
N ASP A 310 13.83 26.28 -32.13
CA ASP A 310 15.05 26.74 -31.47
C ASP A 310 15.51 25.79 -30.34
N GLY A 311 14.91 24.60 -30.23
CA GLY A 311 15.27 23.59 -29.23
C GLY A 311 14.82 23.94 -27.80
N GLY A 312 13.79 24.79 -27.65
CA GLY A 312 13.20 25.19 -26.36
C GLY A 312 12.38 24.09 -25.66
N LEU A 313 12.09 22.98 -26.34
CA LEU A 313 11.58 21.73 -25.73
C LEU A 313 12.75 20.92 -25.16
N THR A 314 13.25 21.35 -23.99
CA THR A 314 14.34 20.66 -23.30
C THR A 314 13.83 19.49 -22.44
N PRO A 315 14.68 18.50 -22.10
CA PRO A 315 14.31 17.42 -21.20
C PRO A 315 13.77 17.91 -19.85
N GLU A 316 14.29 19.01 -19.31
CA GLU A 316 13.84 19.58 -18.04
C GLU A 316 12.41 20.12 -18.13
N ARG A 317 12.04 20.75 -19.26
CA ARG A 317 10.68 21.22 -19.50
C ARG A 317 9.69 20.06 -19.66
N LEU A 318 10.14 18.96 -20.26
CA LEU A 318 9.33 17.75 -20.46
C LEU A 318 9.23 16.86 -19.21
N ALA A 319 10.13 17.01 -18.23
CA ALA A 319 10.18 16.17 -17.04
C ALA A 319 8.90 16.23 -16.18
N ASP A 320 8.16 17.34 -16.22
CA ASP A 320 6.91 17.56 -15.49
C ASP A 320 5.68 17.51 -16.42
N THR A 321 5.81 16.83 -17.57
CA THR A 321 4.74 16.66 -18.56
C THR A 321 4.21 15.23 -18.56
N ASP A 322 2.90 15.07 -18.36
CA ASP A 322 2.23 13.76 -18.39
C ASP A 322 1.88 13.33 -19.82
N LEU A 323 1.56 14.27 -20.70
CA LEU A 323 1.10 14.02 -22.06
C LEU A 323 1.64 15.06 -23.05
N ILE A 324 2.11 14.61 -24.21
CA ILE A 324 2.44 15.46 -25.36
C ILE A 324 1.41 15.17 -26.46
N VAL A 325 0.72 16.22 -26.92
CA VAL A 325 -0.23 16.17 -28.03
C VAL A 325 0.41 16.79 -29.27
N LEU A 326 0.74 15.97 -30.27
CA LEU A 326 1.19 16.40 -31.59
C LEU A 326 -0.04 16.57 -32.50
N ASP A 327 -0.56 17.80 -32.66
CA ASP A 327 -1.68 18.10 -33.56
C ASP A 327 -1.20 18.61 -34.91
N ASP A 328 -1.30 17.74 -35.93
CA ASP A 328 -1.08 18.04 -37.36
C ASP A 328 0.21 18.85 -37.65
N THR A 329 1.29 18.53 -36.94
CA THR A 329 2.55 19.27 -37.03
C THR A 329 3.55 18.55 -37.93
N PRO A 330 4.10 19.18 -38.98
CA PRO A 330 5.10 18.56 -39.84
C PRO A 330 6.44 18.38 -39.13
N ALA A 331 7.19 17.33 -39.49
CA ALA A 331 8.49 17.03 -38.91
C ALA A 331 9.49 18.18 -39.05
N SER A 332 9.38 18.98 -40.12
CA SER A 332 10.22 20.16 -40.36
C SER A 332 9.99 21.32 -39.37
N ALA A 333 8.87 21.30 -38.63
CA ALA A 333 8.58 22.30 -37.60
C ALA A 333 9.21 21.94 -36.24
N ILE A 334 9.83 20.76 -36.11
CA ILE A 334 10.48 20.31 -34.87
C ILE A 334 11.98 20.19 -35.10
N SER A 335 12.77 20.88 -34.29
CA SER A 335 14.24 20.75 -34.29
C SER A 335 14.67 19.33 -33.91
N THR A 336 15.89 18.95 -34.30
CA THR A 336 16.44 17.62 -33.98
C THR A 336 16.59 17.45 -32.46
N GLU A 337 16.95 18.52 -31.76
CA GLU A 337 17.08 18.58 -30.31
C GLU A 337 15.74 18.39 -29.62
N ALA A 338 14.69 19.10 -30.04
CA ALA A 338 13.34 18.94 -29.51
C ALA A 338 12.79 17.53 -29.77
N LEU A 339 13.01 16.98 -30.96
CA LEU A 339 12.61 15.62 -31.32
C LEU A 339 13.29 14.57 -30.43
N ALA A 340 14.59 14.74 -30.16
CA ALA A 340 15.33 13.87 -29.24
C ALA A 340 14.79 13.96 -27.81
N ALA A 341 14.47 15.17 -27.33
CA ALA A 341 13.89 15.38 -26.00
C ALA A 341 12.51 14.75 -25.85
N ILE A 342 11.62 14.90 -26.85
CA ILE A 342 10.31 14.24 -26.89
C ILE A 342 10.48 12.71 -26.83
N THR A 343 11.37 12.18 -27.67
CA THR A 343 11.65 10.74 -27.72
C THR A 343 12.14 10.22 -26.36
N GLN A 344 13.03 10.96 -25.71
CA GLN A 344 13.51 10.63 -24.38
C GLN A 344 12.40 10.66 -23.33
N ALA A 345 11.55 11.69 -23.33
CA ALA A 345 10.45 11.82 -22.38
C ALA A 345 9.48 10.62 -22.47
N VAL A 346 9.14 10.20 -23.69
CA VAL A 346 8.24 9.07 -23.92
C VAL A 346 8.89 7.74 -23.50
N THR A 347 10.14 7.50 -23.91
CA THR A 347 10.80 6.20 -23.71
C THR A 347 11.39 5.99 -22.32
N GLN A 348 11.81 7.06 -21.63
CA GLN A 348 12.52 6.99 -20.35
C GLN A 348 11.69 7.50 -19.17
N SER A 349 10.86 8.52 -19.39
CA SER A 349 10.06 9.15 -18.31
C SER A 349 8.62 8.66 -18.28
N GLY A 350 8.17 7.90 -19.29
CA GLY A 350 6.81 7.39 -19.37
C GLY A 350 5.77 8.45 -19.76
N THR A 351 6.20 9.57 -20.34
CA THR A 351 5.29 10.62 -20.85
C THR A 351 4.43 10.03 -21.98
N GLY A 352 3.12 10.24 -21.91
CA GLY A 352 2.20 9.84 -22.97
C GLY A 352 2.44 10.63 -24.25
N LEU A 353 2.29 9.99 -25.40
CA LEU A 353 2.31 10.64 -26.72
C LEU A 353 0.98 10.41 -27.42
N PHE A 354 0.32 11.49 -27.82
CA PHE A 354 -0.90 11.45 -28.61
C PHE A 354 -0.70 12.24 -29.91
N ALA A 355 -0.86 11.59 -31.05
CA ALA A 355 -0.70 12.22 -32.36
C ALA A 355 -2.03 12.28 -33.10
N CYS A 356 -2.41 13.49 -33.53
CA CYS A 356 -3.59 13.72 -34.35
C CYS A 356 -3.23 13.63 -35.84
N GLY A 357 -4.11 13.04 -36.64
CA GLY A 357 -3.96 12.99 -38.09
C GLY A 357 -4.33 14.30 -38.80
N GLY A 358 -3.68 14.55 -39.93
CA GLY A 358 -3.93 15.68 -40.81
C GLY A 358 -2.92 15.70 -41.96
N SER A 359 -2.76 16.83 -42.65
CA SER A 359 -1.86 16.95 -43.80
C SER A 359 -0.37 17.05 -43.41
N GLY A 360 -0.09 17.57 -42.22
CA GLY A 360 1.23 17.66 -41.60
C GLY A 360 1.56 16.48 -40.67
N ALA A 361 0.67 15.51 -40.50
CA ALA A 361 0.91 14.33 -39.67
C ALA A 361 1.47 13.13 -40.45
N PHE A 362 2.04 12.16 -39.73
CA PHE A 362 2.47 10.86 -40.27
C PHE A 362 3.35 10.95 -41.54
N GLY A 363 3.14 10.05 -42.51
CA GLY A 363 3.91 9.99 -43.76
C GLY A 363 3.95 11.31 -44.54
N PRO A 364 2.80 11.94 -44.88
CA PRO A 364 2.77 13.24 -45.56
C PRO A 364 3.45 14.36 -44.79
N GLY A 365 3.42 14.30 -43.45
CA GLY A 365 4.09 15.21 -42.54
C GLY A 365 5.62 15.10 -42.48
N GLY A 366 6.21 14.13 -43.20
CA GLY A 366 7.65 13.88 -43.15
C GLY A 366 8.12 13.10 -41.92
N TRP A 367 7.21 12.42 -41.21
CA TRP A 367 7.55 11.65 -40.00
C TRP A 367 8.11 10.26 -40.30
N HIS A 368 8.13 9.83 -41.56
CA HIS A 368 8.70 8.54 -41.94
C HIS A 368 10.21 8.48 -41.66
N LYS A 369 10.68 7.36 -41.10
CA LYS A 369 12.05 7.14 -40.61
C LYS A 369 12.50 8.17 -39.55
N THR A 370 11.55 8.62 -38.73
CA THR A 370 11.85 9.43 -37.54
C THR A 370 11.60 8.61 -36.29
N PRO A 371 12.22 8.96 -35.14
CA PRO A 371 11.92 8.32 -33.87
C PRO A 371 10.44 8.36 -33.48
N ILE A 372 9.66 9.35 -33.92
CA ILE A 372 8.22 9.41 -33.64
C ILE A 372 7.45 8.28 -34.33
N GLU A 373 7.86 7.84 -35.52
CA GLU A 373 7.24 6.68 -36.20
C GLU A 373 7.40 5.43 -35.33
N ASP A 374 8.58 5.20 -34.76
CA ASP A 374 8.85 4.04 -33.89
C ASP A 374 8.06 4.08 -32.58
N LEU A 375 7.63 5.26 -32.12
CA LEU A 375 6.84 5.42 -30.89
C LEU A 375 5.33 5.26 -31.10
N LEU A 376 4.85 5.45 -32.32
CA LEU A 376 3.43 5.39 -32.63
C LEU A 376 3.03 3.99 -33.10
N PRO A 377 1.80 3.52 -32.79
CA PRO A 377 1.36 2.17 -33.13
C PRO A 377 0.99 2.00 -34.62
N THR A 378 1.51 2.85 -35.51
CA THR A 378 1.12 2.93 -36.92
C THR A 378 2.34 3.07 -37.84
N GLU A 379 2.32 2.35 -38.98
CA GLU A 379 3.35 2.47 -40.02
C GLU A 379 3.01 3.64 -40.97
N PHE A 380 4.01 4.44 -41.39
CA PHE A 380 3.77 5.61 -42.26
C PHE A 380 3.98 5.33 -43.75
N VAL A 381 4.21 4.07 -44.12
CA VAL A 381 4.40 3.64 -45.50
C VAL A 381 3.05 3.45 -46.19
N GLN A 382 2.83 4.10 -47.33
CA GLN A 382 1.72 3.74 -48.22
C GLN A 382 1.98 2.35 -48.81
N LYS A 383 1.20 1.36 -48.39
CA LYS A 383 1.16 0.05 -49.06
C LYS A 383 0.46 0.24 -50.40
N GLU A 384 1.16 -0.03 -51.51
CA GLU A 384 0.53 -0.05 -52.83
C GLU A 384 -0.58 -1.12 -52.83
N GLU A 385 -1.83 -0.68 -52.94
CA GLU A 385 -2.96 -1.57 -53.18
C GLU A 385 -2.78 -2.18 -54.57
N LYS A 386 -2.40 -3.46 -54.63
CA LYS A 386 -2.52 -4.24 -55.87
C LYS A 386 -4.00 -4.34 -56.20
N ARG A 387 -4.48 -3.46 -57.08
CA ARG A 387 -5.73 -3.68 -57.80
C ARG A 387 -5.49 -4.84 -58.75
N ASP A 388 -6.03 -6.00 -58.41
CA ASP A 388 -6.16 -7.07 -59.39
C ASP A 388 -7.02 -6.54 -60.54
N PRO A 389 -6.49 -6.53 -61.79
CA PRO A 389 -7.29 -6.15 -62.94
C PRO A 389 -8.42 -7.17 -63.10
N SER A 390 -9.65 -6.67 -63.07
CA SER A 390 -10.91 -7.41 -63.25
C SER A 390 -11.01 -8.14 -64.58
#